data_AF-A0A2G9UBE7-F1
#
_entry.id   AF-A0A2G9UBE7-F1
#
_cell.length_a   1.000
_cell.length_b   1.000
_cell.length_c   1.000
_cell.angle_alpha   90.00
_cell.angle_beta   90.00
_cell.angle_gamma   90.00
#
_symmetry.space_group_name_H-M   'P 1'
#
loop_
_entity.id
_entity.type
_entity.pdbx_description
1 polymer ?
#
loop_
_entity_poly.entity_id
_entity_poly.type
_entity_poly.pdbx_seq_one_letter_code
_entity_poly.pdbx_strand_id
1 'polypeptide(L)'
;MFTDKLDLPNIVLAIRLHGGDIEFGAKAYAERAGAITHVIVESIRTQHAHLALKDRKRLVTMQWLVDVLMKKQMDVPWRHAHLPSVFVDGCRPLLGKLISFSGFDESERAAMKFMVETMGARFTPYLSRHNNILIAKSGGVEKVEKAREWDIQVVNYQWLADNYAGQRVEADNQRYQLGQPCEDVSPGPYALEMINDQFKQLLRKFSLWLASLQSFC
;
A
#
# COMPACT_ATOMS: atom_id res chain seq x y z
N MET A 1 -11.83 1.58 -7.02
CA MET A 1 -12.33 0.29 -7.53
C MET A 1 -12.26 -0.65 -6.36
N PHE A 2 -13.40 -0.97 -5.72
CA PHE A 2 -13.49 -1.70 -4.45
C PHE A 2 -13.13 -0.87 -3.22
N THR A 3 -13.96 0.13 -2.92
CA THR A 3 -13.90 0.93 -1.67
C THR A 3 -15.19 0.86 -0.84
N ASP A 4 -16.26 0.26 -1.37
CA ASP A 4 -17.59 0.27 -0.75
C ASP A 4 -18.11 -1.15 -0.48
N LYS A 5 -18.99 -1.29 0.53
CA LYS A 5 -19.62 -2.58 0.88
C LYS A 5 -20.40 -3.23 -0.27
N LEU A 6 -20.79 -2.44 -1.28
CA LEU A 6 -21.48 -2.87 -2.49
C LEU A 6 -20.60 -3.73 -3.41
N ASP A 7 -19.27 -3.68 -3.26
CA ASP A 7 -18.33 -4.43 -4.11
C ASP A 7 -18.04 -5.86 -3.63
N LEU A 8 -18.45 -6.22 -2.41
CA LEU A 8 -18.18 -7.56 -1.84
C LEU A 8 -18.65 -8.73 -2.73
N PRO A 9 -19.87 -8.73 -3.31
CA PRO A 9 -20.30 -9.81 -4.22
C PRO A 9 -19.43 -9.90 -5.48
N ASN A 10 -18.99 -8.76 -6.02
CA ASN A 10 -18.12 -8.70 -7.21
C ASN A 10 -16.73 -9.27 -6.91
N ILE A 11 -16.18 -8.96 -5.72
CA ILE A 11 -14.89 -9.50 -5.26
C ILE A 11 -14.97 -11.01 -5.05
N VAL A 12 -16.03 -11.50 -4.38
CA VAL A 12 -16.25 -12.95 -4.19
C VAL A 12 -16.37 -13.68 -5.53
N LEU A 13 -17.14 -13.12 -6.46
CA LEU A 13 -17.28 -13.68 -7.81
C LEU A 13 -15.94 -13.70 -8.56
N ALA A 14 -15.20 -12.58 -8.56
CA ALA A 14 -13.90 -12.49 -9.23
C ALA A 14 -12.89 -13.51 -8.68
N ILE A 15 -12.79 -13.65 -7.35
CA ILE A 15 -11.91 -14.64 -6.71
C ILE A 15 -12.28 -16.07 -7.13
N ARG A 16 -13.58 -16.40 -7.13
CA ARG A 16 -14.07 -17.74 -7.49
C ARG A 16 -13.92 -18.05 -8.99
N LEU A 17 -14.13 -17.06 -9.86
CA LEU A 17 -13.85 -17.18 -11.31
C LEU A 17 -12.37 -17.46 -11.59
N HIS A 18 -11.47 -17.00 -10.73
CA HIS A 18 -10.04 -17.28 -10.78
C HIS A 18 -9.61 -18.49 -9.92
N GLY A 19 -10.56 -19.33 -9.46
CA GLY A 19 -10.28 -20.58 -8.75
C GLY A 19 -9.87 -20.42 -7.27
N GLY A 20 -9.97 -19.21 -6.71
CA GLY A 20 -9.78 -18.96 -5.28
C GLY A 20 -11.07 -19.13 -4.47
N ASP A 21 -10.93 -19.08 -3.15
CA ASP A 21 -12.06 -18.94 -2.21
C ASP A 21 -11.77 -17.78 -1.24
N ILE A 22 -12.82 -17.20 -0.66
CA ILE A 22 -12.73 -16.08 0.27
C ILE A 22 -13.73 -16.25 1.42
N GLU A 23 -13.21 -16.10 2.63
CA GLU A 23 -13.96 -16.24 3.88
C GLU A 23 -13.93 -14.95 4.68
N PHE A 24 -15.01 -14.67 5.41
CA PHE A 24 -15.22 -13.40 6.10
C PHE A 24 -15.33 -13.58 7.63
N GLY A 25 -14.55 -12.78 8.36
CA GLY A 25 -14.64 -12.67 9.81
C GLY A 25 -13.88 -13.75 10.60
N ALA A 26 -13.72 -13.49 11.90
CA ALA A 26 -12.89 -14.29 12.81
C ALA A 26 -13.37 -15.74 12.98
N LYS A 27 -14.69 -15.98 12.89
CA LYS A 27 -15.26 -17.33 13.03
C LYS A 27 -14.82 -18.24 11.88
N ALA A 28 -15.00 -17.80 10.64
CA ALA A 28 -14.58 -18.56 9.46
C ALA A 28 -13.05 -18.74 9.42
N TYR A 29 -12.29 -17.74 9.91
CA TYR A 29 -10.84 -17.89 10.12
C TYR A 29 -10.51 -19.03 11.08
N ALA A 30 -11.16 -19.11 12.25
CA ALA A 30 -10.91 -20.16 13.24
C ALA A 30 -11.32 -21.56 12.72
N GLU A 31 -12.45 -21.66 12.01
CA GLU A 31 -12.98 -22.93 11.49
C GLU A 31 -12.19 -23.48 10.28
N ARG A 32 -11.71 -22.61 9.38
CA ARG A 32 -10.95 -23.00 8.17
C ARG A 32 -9.50 -22.55 8.16
N ALA A 33 -8.90 -22.28 9.33
CA ALA A 33 -7.52 -21.81 9.50
C ALA A 33 -6.51 -22.59 8.65
N GLY A 34 -6.62 -23.92 8.54
CA GLY A 34 -5.73 -24.76 7.75
C GLY A 34 -5.70 -24.43 6.25
N ALA A 35 -6.85 -24.08 5.66
CA ALA A 35 -6.98 -23.80 4.22
C ALA A 35 -6.59 -22.35 3.83
N ILE A 36 -6.59 -21.43 4.79
CA ILE A 36 -6.33 -20.01 4.54
C ILE A 36 -4.85 -19.79 4.22
N THR A 37 -4.57 -19.16 3.07
CA THR A 37 -3.21 -18.85 2.58
C THR A 37 -2.82 -17.40 2.86
N HIS A 38 -3.72 -16.48 2.54
CA HIS A 38 -3.57 -15.03 2.70
C HIS A 38 -4.68 -14.49 3.60
N VAL A 39 -4.39 -13.42 4.34
CA VAL A 39 -5.34 -12.74 5.22
C VAL A 39 -5.32 -11.26 4.89
N ILE A 40 -6.47 -10.73 4.45
CA ILE A 40 -6.62 -9.32 4.11
C ILE A 40 -6.87 -8.53 5.40
N VAL A 41 -6.00 -7.57 5.72
CA VAL A 41 -6.14 -6.67 6.88
C VAL A 41 -5.66 -5.26 6.54
N GLU A 42 -6.27 -4.26 7.17
CA GLU A 42 -5.88 -2.85 7.02
C GLU A 42 -4.61 -2.49 7.80
N SER A 43 -4.40 -3.18 8.93
CA SER A 43 -3.30 -2.90 9.86
C SER A 43 -2.75 -4.15 10.53
N ILE A 44 -1.43 -4.23 10.65
CA ILE A 44 -0.72 -5.27 11.39
C ILE A 44 -0.99 -5.23 12.90
N ARG A 45 -1.48 -4.09 13.44
CA ARG A 45 -1.72 -3.92 14.88
C ARG A 45 -3.03 -4.53 15.37
N THR A 46 -3.87 -5.05 14.48
CA THR A 46 -5.14 -5.71 14.85
C THR A 46 -4.89 -7.08 15.50
N GLN A 47 -5.78 -7.52 16.40
CA GLN A 47 -5.66 -8.85 17.02
C GLN A 47 -5.66 -9.99 15.99
N HIS A 48 -6.47 -9.86 14.93
CA HIS A 48 -6.55 -10.81 13.82
C HIS A 48 -5.24 -10.90 13.04
N ALA A 49 -4.57 -9.77 12.76
CA ALA A 49 -3.27 -9.76 12.11
C ALA A 49 -2.21 -10.49 12.95
N HIS A 50 -2.16 -10.25 14.27
CA HIS A 50 -1.23 -10.96 15.17
C HIS A 50 -1.49 -12.47 15.21
N LEU A 51 -2.75 -12.92 15.22
CA LEU A 51 -3.09 -14.35 15.16
C LEU A 51 -2.63 -14.96 13.82
N ALA A 52 -3.00 -14.33 12.71
CA ALA A 52 -2.61 -14.75 11.37
C ALA A 52 -1.08 -14.81 11.17
N LEU A 53 -0.31 -13.89 11.78
CA LEU A 53 1.15 -13.95 11.78
C LEU A 53 1.70 -15.15 12.57
N LYS A 54 1.12 -15.49 13.74
CA LYS A 54 1.49 -16.68 14.52
C LYS A 54 1.23 -17.97 13.71
N ASP A 55 0.09 -18.02 13.02
CA ASP A 55 -0.29 -19.10 12.11
C ASP A 55 0.48 -19.07 10.76
N ARG A 56 1.46 -18.16 10.64
CA ARG A 56 2.33 -17.95 9.48
C ARG A 56 1.54 -17.69 8.18
N LYS A 57 0.38 -17.04 8.26
CA LYS A 57 -0.39 -16.58 7.11
C LYS A 57 0.27 -15.34 6.49
N ARG A 58 0.05 -15.13 5.20
CA ARG A 58 0.58 -13.96 4.49
C ARG A 58 -0.41 -12.80 4.64
N LEU A 59 -0.02 -11.73 5.34
CA LEU A 59 -0.88 -10.55 5.47
C LEU A 59 -0.77 -9.66 4.23
N VAL A 60 -1.90 -9.21 3.72
CA VAL A 60 -2.02 -8.40 2.49
C VAL A 60 -3.14 -7.37 2.64
N THR A 61 -3.21 -6.41 1.73
CA THR A 61 -4.29 -5.40 1.66
C THR A 61 -5.29 -5.68 0.53
N MET A 62 -6.38 -4.90 0.49
CA MET A 62 -7.27 -4.86 -0.66
C MET A 62 -6.57 -4.44 -1.96
N GLN A 63 -5.57 -3.54 -1.91
CA GLN A 63 -4.84 -3.13 -3.11
C GLN A 63 -4.05 -4.28 -3.73
N TRP A 64 -3.45 -5.16 -2.92
CA TRP A 64 -2.80 -6.38 -3.42
C TRP A 64 -3.78 -7.27 -4.19
N LEU A 65 -4.98 -7.48 -3.64
CA LEU A 65 -6.02 -8.29 -4.26
C LEU A 65 -6.49 -7.68 -5.60
N VAL A 66 -6.71 -6.36 -5.64
CA VAL A 66 -7.04 -5.64 -6.89
C VAL A 66 -5.98 -5.90 -7.94
N ASP A 67 -4.71 -5.65 -7.61
CA ASP A 67 -3.60 -5.78 -8.55
C ASP A 67 -3.40 -7.24 -9.02
N VAL A 68 -3.57 -8.23 -8.14
CA VAL A 68 -3.52 -9.67 -8.46
C VAL A 68 -4.66 -10.09 -9.40
N LEU A 69 -5.89 -9.64 -9.15
CA LEU A 69 -7.04 -9.93 -10.01
C LEU A 69 -6.88 -9.27 -11.39
N MET A 70 -6.40 -8.03 -11.44
CA MET A 70 -6.14 -7.31 -12.70
C MET A 70 -5.03 -7.97 -13.53
N LYS A 71 -3.95 -8.44 -12.88
CA LYS A 71 -2.89 -9.21 -13.53
C LYS A 71 -3.29 -10.65 -13.88
N LYS A 72 -4.31 -11.20 -13.21
CA LYS A 72 -4.67 -12.64 -13.22
C LYS A 72 -3.53 -13.55 -12.74
N GLN A 73 -2.64 -13.04 -11.87
CA GLN A 73 -1.45 -13.73 -11.39
C GLN A 73 -1.22 -13.43 -9.91
N MET A 74 -1.07 -14.48 -9.08
CA MET A 74 -0.86 -14.36 -7.63
C MET A 74 0.61 -14.12 -7.29
N ASP A 75 1.11 -12.92 -7.60
CA ASP A 75 2.44 -12.46 -7.22
C ASP A 75 2.51 -12.08 -5.73
N VAL A 76 3.69 -12.22 -5.10
CA VAL A 76 3.93 -11.71 -3.73
C VAL A 76 3.92 -10.18 -3.67
N PRO A 77 3.45 -9.54 -2.58
CA PRO A 77 3.39 -8.08 -2.43
C PRO A 77 4.64 -7.35 -2.96
N TRP A 78 4.44 -6.51 -3.97
CA TRP A 78 5.51 -5.83 -4.73
C TRP A 78 5.38 -4.29 -4.74
N ARG A 79 4.41 -3.75 -3.99
CA ARG A 79 4.16 -2.33 -3.74
C ARG A 79 3.97 -2.08 -2.25
N HIS A 80 4.35 -0.90 -1.74
CA HIS A 80 4.07 -0.49 -0.37
C HIS A 80 2.60 -0.70 0.02
N ALA A 81 1.68 -0.28 -0.85
CA ALA A 81 0.24 -0.42 -0.67
C ALA A 81 -0.26 -1.86 -0.53
N HIS A 82 0.54 -2.88 -0.87
CA HIS A 82 0.16 -4.31 -0.79
C HIS A 82 0.36 -4.91 0.60
N LEU A 83 1.17 -4.26 1.43
CA LEU A 83 1.44 -4.66 2.81
C LEU A 83 0.54 -3.84 3.75
N PRO A 84 -0.05 -4.45 4.81
CA PRO A 84 -0.89 -3.71 5.74
C PRO A 84 -0.14 -2.61 6.47
N SER A 85 -0.87 -1.56 6.83
CA SER A 85 -0.29 -0.41 7.51
C SER A 85 0.08 -0.71 8.98
N VAL A 86 0.77 0.25 9.61
CA VAL A 86 1.10 0.19 11.04
C VAL A 86 0.12 0.97 11.93
N PHE A 87 -0.94 1.57 11.36
CA PHE A 87 -1.77 2.53 12.07
C PHE A 87 -2.85 1.84 12.92
N VAL A 88 -3.30 2.50 13.98
CA VAL A 88 -4.43 2.04 14.81
C VAL A 88 -5.64 2.91 14.48
N ASP A 89 -6.85 2.39 14.63
CA ASP A 89 -8.08 3.19 14.47
C ASP A 89 -8.12 4.34 15.47
N GLY A 90 -8.58 5.51 15.00
CA GLY A 90 -8.43 6.80 15.67
C GLY A 90 -7.05 7.47 15.52
N CYS A 91 -5.98 6.71 15.25
CA CYS A 91 -4.60 7.22 15.19
C CYS A 91 -4.05 7.17 13.76
N ARG A 92 -4.50 8.09 12.90
CA ARG A 92 -4.08 8.22 11.50
C ARG A 92 -3.21 9.47 11.30
N PRO A 93 -1.95 9.36 10.80
CA PRO A 93 -0.96 10.43 10.90
C PRO A 93 -1.22 11.64 10.01
N LEU A 94 -1.98 11.47 8.92
CA LEU A 94 -2.31 12.53 7.96
C LEU A 94 -3.79 12.91 8.02
N LEU A 95 -4.46 12.64 9.15
CA LEU A 95 -5.90 12.88 9.32
C LEU A 95 -6.27 14.33 8.98
N GLY A 96 -7.22 14.50 8.07
CA GLY A 96 -7.72 15.80 7.63
C GLY A 96 -6.82 16.55 6.64
N LYS A 97 -5.67 15.99 6.25
CA LYS A 97 -4.83 16.57 5.18
C LYS A 97 -5.44 16.33 3.79
N LEU A 98 -5.33 17.31 2.91
CA LEU A 98 -5.72 17.20 1.50
C LEU A 98 -4.47 17.06 0.61
N ILE A 99 -4.34 15.94 -0.10
CA ILE A 99 -3.12 15.59 -0.87
C ILE A 99 -3.47 15.40 -2.34
N SER A 100 -2.62 15.91 -3.24
CA SER A 100 -2.74 15.70 -4.69
C SER A 100 -1.45 15.11 -5.28
N PHE A 101 -1.53 14.53 -6.48
CA PHE A 101 -0.42 13.85 -7.16
C PHE A 101 -0.09 14.51 -8.52
N SER A 102 1.18 14.43 -8.96
CA SER A 102 1.65 14.91 -10.27
C SER A 102 2.70 13.97 -10.89
N GLY A 103 2.59 13.68 -12.19
CA GLY A 103 3.59 12.89 -12.94
C GLY A 103 3.56 11.37 -12.74
N PHE A 104 2.55 10.81 -12.08
CA PHE A 104 2.37 9.37 -11.88
C PHE A 104 1.34 8.77 -12.87
N ASP A 105 1.44 7.49 -13.20
CA ASP A 105 0.42 6.78 -14.02
C ASP A 105 -0.83 6.39 -13.21
N GLU A 106 -1.85 5.79 -13.85
CA GLU A 106 -3.10 5.40 -13.18
C GLU A 106 -2.90 4.30 -12.12
N SER A 107 -2.01 3.34 -12.37
CA SER A 107 -1.70 2.23 -11.47
C SER A 107 -0.90 2.72 -10.25
N GLU A 108 0.08 3.59 -10.48
CA GLU A 108 0.80 4.30 -9.42
C GLU A 108 -0.16 5.13 -8.55
N ARG A 109 -1.04 5.93 -9.18
CA ARG A 109 -2.03 6.76 -8.46
C ARG A 109 -2.99 5.92 -7.64
N ALA A 110 -3.42 4.74 -8.10
CA ALA A 110 -4.30 3.86 -7.34
C ALA A 110 -3.62 3.40 -6.03
N ALA A 111 -2.38 2.89 -6.13
CA ALA A 111 -1.60 2.48 -4.96
C ALA A 111 -1.29 3.64 -4.01
N MET A 112 -0.89 4.80 -4.54
CA MET A 112 -0.65 6.02 -3.74
C MET A 112 -1.90 6.53 -3.05
N LYS A 113 -3.06 6.50 -3.74
CA LYS A 113 -4.35 6.89 -3.17
C LYS A 113 -4.70 6.00 -1.98
N PHE A 114 -4.56 4.67 -2.13
CA PHE A 114 -4.77 3.71 -1.04
C PHE A 114 -3.89 4.05 0.19
N MET A 115 -2.60 4.36 -0.02
CA MET A 115 -1.69 4.74 1.08
C MET A 115 -2.11 6.04 1.79
N VAL A 116 -2.47 7.08 1.02
CA VAL A 116 -2.95 8.37 1.53
C VAL A 116 -4.23 8.23 2.35
N GLU A 117 -5.23 7.51 1.83
CA GLU A 117 -6.52 7.31 2.50
C GLU A 117 -6.38 6.41 3.74
N THR A 118 -5.53 5.38 3.69
CA THR A 118 -5.18 4.56 4.87
C THR A 118 -4.58 5.42 5.99
N MET A 119 -3.84 6.48 5.66
CA MET A 119 -3.28 7.45 6.61
C MET A 119 -4.24 8.57 7.04
N GLY A 120 -5.51 8.51 6.64
CA GLY A 120 -6.56 9.46 7.05
C GLY A 120 -6.58 10.78 6.26
N ALA A 121 -5.69 10.94 5.28
CA ALA A 121 -5.74 12.06 4.35
C ALA A 121 -6.77 11.80 3.25
N ARG A 122 -7.22 12.87 2.59
CA ARG A 122 -8.10 12.78 1.41
C ARG A 122 -7.31 13.11 0.15
N PHE A 123 -7.41 12.24 -0.85
CA PHE A 123 -6.85 12.51 -2.17
C PHE A 123 -7.74 13.46 -2.98
N THR A 124 -7.15 14.46 -3.64
CA THR A 124 -7.83 15.28 -4.64
C THR A 124 -7.14 15.15 -6.01
N PRO A 125 -7.87 14.90 -7.12
CA PRO A 125 -7.26 14.79 -8.45
C PRO A 125 -6.73 16.15 -8.96
N TYR A 126 -7.43 17.23 -8.62
CA TYR A 126 -7.01 18.61 -8.83
C TYR A 126 -6.14 19.13 -7.66
N LEU A 127 -5.35 20.17 -7.93
CA LEU A 127 -4.70 20.97 -6.91
C LEU A 127 -5.55 22.22 -6.61
N SER A 128 -5.63 22.60 -5.35
CA SER A 128 -6.32 23.80 -4.86
C SER A 128 -5.51 24.41 -3.72
N ARG A 129 -5.79 25.68 -3.35
CA ARG A 129 -5.18 26.33 -2.18
C ARG A 129 -5.52 25.68 -0.82
N HIS A 130 -6.47 24.72 -0.80
CA HIS A 130 -6.78 23.94 0.39
C HIS A 130 -5.94 22.66 0.49
N ASN A 131 -5.19 22.28 -0.55
CA ASN A 131 -4.26 21.18 -0.48
C ASN A 131 -3.08 21.53 0.42
N ASN A 132 -2.67 20.58 1.26
CA ASN A 132 -1.52 20.74 2.13
C ASN A 132 -0.23 20.25 1.48
N ILE A 133 -0.34 19.21 0.64
CA ILE A 133 0.82 18.52 0.04
C ILE A 133 0.52 18.16 -1.42
N LEU A 134 1.49 18.42 -2.29
CA LEU A 134 1.59 17.86 -3.63
C LEU A 134 2.72 16.83 -3.67
N ILE A 135 2.40 15.59 -4.02
CA ILE A 135 3.41 14.56 -4.30
C ILE A 135 3.69 14.59 -5.81
N ALA A 136 4.93 14.77 -6.23
CA ALA A 136 5.30 14.87 -7.64
C ALA A 136 6.50 13.98 -8.01
N LYS A 137 6.46 13.42 -9.22
CA LYS A 137 7.55 12.60 -9.79
C LYS A 137 8.70 13.45 -10.36
N SER A 138 8.40 14.66 -10.83
CA SER A 138 9.36 15.61 -11.42
C SER A 138 8.97 17.07 -11.17
N GLY A 139 9.95 17.98 -11.28
CA GLY A 139 9.73 19.44 -11.26
C GLY A 139 9.47 20.00 -12.66
N GLY A 140 9.31 21.34 -12.76
CA GLY A 140 9.13 22.03 -14.05
C GLY A 140 7.81 21.73 -14.75
N VAL A 141 6.77 21.39 -13.99
CA VAL A 141 5.40 21.16 -14.48
C VAL A 141 4.45 22.13 -13.78
N GLU A 142 3.45 22.62 -14.51
CA GLU A 142 2.51 23.67 -14.05
C GLU A 142 1.94 23.40 -12.65
N LYS A 143 1.56 22.14 -12.35
CA LYS A 143 1.00 21.77 -11.04
C LYS A 143 2.00 21.97 -9.88
N VAL A 144 3.30 21.78 -10.12
CA VAL A 144 4.37 22.03 -9.14
C VAL A 144 4.66 23.53 -8.99
N GLU A 145 4.60 24.28 -10.08
CA GLU A 145 4.75 25.74 -10.05
C GLU A 145 3.59 26.40 -9.30
N LYS A 146 2.35 25.99 -9.58
CA LYS A 146 1.15 26.43 -8.84
C LYS A 146 1.17 26.02 -7.38
N ALA A 147 1.70 24.85 -7.04
CA ALA A 147 1.89 24.46 -5.63
C ALA A 147 2.84 25.43 -4.91
N ARG A 148 3.99 25.77 -5.53
CA ARG A 148 4.96 26.73 -4.98
C ARG A 148 4.38 28.15 -4.86
N GLU A 149 3.64 28.63 -5.87
CA GLU A 149 2.93 29.92 -5.81
C GLU A 149 1.90 29.99 -4.67
N TRP A 150 1.33 28.86 -4.27
CA TRP A 150 0.29 28.78 -3.24
C TRP A 150 0.83 28.34 -1.86
N ASP A 151 2.15 28.30 -1.69
CA ASP A 151 2.84 27.82 -0.49
C ASP A 151 2.44 26.40 -0.06
N ILE A 152 2.15 25.55 -1.05
CA ILE A 152 1.81 24.14 -0.87
C ILE A 152 3.09 23.31 -0.95
N GLN A 153 3.31 22.48 0.07
CA GLN A 153 4.50 21.68 0.19
C GLN A 153 4.61 20.64 -0.93
N VAL A 154 5.74 20.60 -1.63
CA VAL A 154 5.99 19.69 -2.75
C VAL A 154 7.02 18.64 -2.36
N VAL A 155 6.64 17.36 -2.40
CA VAL A 155 7.49 16.21 -2.03
C VAL A 155 7.53 15.13 -3.11
N ASN A 156 8.54 14.25 -3.04
CA ASN A 156 8.67 13.04 -3.84
C ASN A 156 7.89 11.85 -3.24
N TYR A 157 7.89 10.71 -3.92
CA TYR A 157 7.17 9.51 -3.45
C TYR A 157 7.77 8.90 -2.17
N GLN A 158 9.07 9.04 -1.91
CA GLN A 158 9.72 8.49 -0.71
C GLN A 158 9.06 9.01 0.59
N TRP A 159 8.63 10.27 0.59
CA TRP A 159 7.89 10.84 1.73
C TRP A 159 6.62 10.06 2.05
N LEU A 160 5.90 9.60 1.03
CA LEU A 160 4.68 8.81 1.19
C LEU A 160 4.98 7.38 1.64
N ALA A 161 6.02 6.77 1.07
CA ALA A 161 6.49 5.43 1.44
C ALA A 161 6.93 5.37 2.90
N ASP A 162 7.78 6.31 3.34
CA ASP A 162 8.31 6.35 4.70
C ASP A 162 7.22 6.66 5.74
N ASN A 163 6.31 7.61 5.46
CA ASN A 163 5.11 7.82 6.29
C ASN A 163 4.29 6.54 6.44
N TYR A 164 3.98 5.86 5.32
CA TYR A 164 3.15 4.65 5.32
C TYR A 164 3.80 3.48 6.06
N ALA A 165 5.13 3.38 5.99
CA ALA A 165 5.94 2.46 6.80
C ALA A 165 5.98 2.80 8.29
N GLY A 166 5.41 3.95 8.71
CA GLY A 166 5.34 4.37 10.11
C GLY A 166 6.52 5.21 10.60
N GLN A 167 7.39 5.66 9.70
CA GLN A 167 8.50 6.54 10.06
C GLN A 167 7.95 7.94 10.38
N ARG A 168 8.58 8.63 11.35
CA ARG A 168 8.34 10.06 11.55
C ARG A 168 9.16 10.82 10.52
N VAL A 169 8.49 11.49 9.60
CA VAL A 169 9.15 12.24 8.52
C VAL A 169 8.58 13.65 8.40
N GLU A 170 9.48 14.61 8.28
CA GLU A 170 9.16 16.02 8.10
C GLU A 170 9.30 16.34 6.61
N ALA A 171 8.30 17.00 6.03
CA ALA A 171 8.15 17.15 4.58
C ALA A 171 9.06 18.23 3.95
N ASP A 172 9.78 18.98 4.79
CA ASP A 172 10.80 19.98 4.43
C ASP A 172 12.20 19.36 4.29
N ASN A 173 12.44 18.21 4.93
CA ASN A 173 13.69 17.46 4.86
C ASN A 173 14.11 17.25 3.40
N GLN A 174 15.37 17.58 3.12
CA GLN A 174 15.95 17.58 1.77
C GLN A 174 15.71 16.28 1.00
N ARG A 175 15.75 15.12 1.68
CA ARG A 175 15.51 13.79 1.09
C ARG A 175 14.19 13.67 0.34
N TYR A 176 13.18 14.43 0.75
CA TYR A 176 11.84 14.39 0.17
C TYR A 176 11.61 15.43 -0.93
N GLN A 177 12.60 16.28 -1.21
CA GLN A 177 12.48 17.27 -2.27
C GLN A 177 12.63 16.64 -3.67
N LEU A 178 12.11 17.33 -4.69
CA LEU A 178 12.19 16.87 -6.07
C LEU A 178 13.65 16.86 -6.58
N GLY A 179 13.99 15.85 -7.37
CA GLY A 179 15.36 15.64 -7.89
C GLY A 179 16.29 14.85 -6.97
N GLN A 180 15.87 14.51 -5.75
CA GLN A 180 16.58 13.53 -4.92
C GLN A 180 16.33 12.09 -5.41
N PRO A 181 17.24 11.14 -5.10
CA PRO A 181 17.00 9.71 -5.27
C PRO A 181 15.71 9.30 -4.53
N CYS A 182 14.82 8.64 -5.26
CA CYS A 182 13.50 8.22 -4.78
C CYS A 182 13.23 6.82 -5.33
N GLU A 183 12.66 5.94 -4.50
CA GLU A 183 12.18 4.64 -4.97
C GLU A 183 11.01 4.79 -5.96
N ASP A 184 10.86 3.80 -6.85
CA ASP A 184 9.66 3.65 -7.66
C ASP A 184 8.46 3.26 -6.82
N VAL A 185 7.25 3.61 -7.28
CA VAL A 185 5.98 3.21 -6.64
C VAL A 185 5.76 1.69 -6.67
N SER A 186 6.46 0.99 -7.56
CA SER A 186 6.44 -0.46 -7.74
C SER A 186 7.86 -1.05 -7.65
N PRO A 187 8.54 -0.97 -6.48
CA PRO A 187 9.96 -1.27 -6.38
C PRO A 187 10.28 -2.78 -6.43
N GLY A 188 9.25 -3.64 -6.43
CA GLY A 188 9.39 -5.10 -6.47
C GLY A 188 9.49 -5.73 -5.08
N PRO A 189 9.26 -7.04 -4.95
CA PRO A 189 9.19 -7.72 -3.66
C PRO A 189 10.54 -7.72 -2.93
N TYR A 190 11.66 -7.90 -3.65
CA TYR A 190 13.01 -7.89 -3.05
C TYR A 190 13.35 -6.54 -2.43
N ALA A 191 13.00 -5.42 -3.08
CA ALA A 191 13.21 -4.10 -2.51
C ALA A 191 12.41 -3.92 -1.21
N LEU A 192 11.13 -4.31 -1.19
CA LEU A 192 10.29 -4.24 0.02
C LEU A 192 10.85 -5.07 1.19
N GLU A 193 11.47 -6.23 0.94
CA GLU A 193 12.15 -7.03 1.99
C GLU A 193 13.35 -6.30 2.61
N MET A 194 13.94 -5.32 1.91
CA MET A 194 15.13 -4.59 2.34
C MET A 194 14.82 -3.23 3.00
N ILE A 195 13.61 -2.68 2.84
CA ILE A 195 13.23 -1.36 3.37
C ILE A 195 13.15 -1.35 4.91
N ASN A 196 12.53 -2.37 5.53
CA ASN A 196 12.50 -2.49 6.99
C ASN A 196 12.19 -3.93 7.46
N ASP A 197 12.55 -4.23 8.71
CA ASP A 197 12.35 -5.55 9.33
C ASP A 197 10.88 -5.98 9.44
N GLN A 198 9.94 -5.04 9.43
CA GLN A 198 8.52 -5.36 9.46
C GLN A 198 8.05 -5.92 8.11
N PHE A 199 8.34 -5.24 7.00
CA PHE A 199 8.04 -5.74 5.65
C PHE A 199 8.73 -7.07 5.38
N LYS A 200 10.00 -7.20 5.81
CA LYS A 200 10.74 -8.47 5.80
C LYS A 200 10.02 -9.59 6.57
N GLN A 201 9.41 -9.30 7.71
CA GLN A 201 8.61 -10.27 8.47
C GLN A 201 7.30 -10.65 7.76
N LEU A 202 6.64 -9.70 7.08
CA LEU A 202 5.43 -9.95 6.29
C LEU A 202 5.72 -10.80 5.03
N LEU A 203 6.90 -10.64 4.44
CA LEU A 203 7.34 -11.30 3.20
C LEU A 203 8.08 -12.64 3.44
N ARG A 204 8.60 -12.87 4.65
CA ARG A 204 9.52 -13.95 5.09
C ARG A 204 9.23 -15.39 4.66
N LYS A 205 8.04 -15.71 4.13
CA LYS A 205 7.71 -17.01 3.53
C LYS A 205 8.14 -17.15 2.06
N PHE A 206 8.60 -16.08 1.41
CA PHE A 206 8.94 -16.08 -0.02
C PHE A 206 10.35 -16.58 -0.32
N SER A 207 11.33 -16.23 0.51
CA SER A 207 12.74 -16.65 0.36
C SER A 207 12.93 -18.16 0.27
N LEU A 208 12.10 -18.95 0.97
CA LEU A 208 12.12 -20.41 0.92
C LEU A 208 11.52 -21.00 -0.36
N TRP A 209 10.61 -20.28 -1.05
CA TRP A 209 9.96 -20.77 -2.27
C TRP A 209 10.72 -20.41 -3.55
N LEU A 210 11.36 -19.23 -3.58
CA LEU A 210 12.31 -18.88 -4.64
C LEU A 210 13.59 -19.74 -4.58
N ALA A 211 14.11 -20.04 -3.38
CA ALA A 211 15.27 -20.93 -3.24
C ALA A 211 14.99 -22.34 -3.79
N SER A 212 13.77 -22.87 -3.61
CA SER A 212 13.35 -24.14 -4.22
C SER A 212 13.14 -24.07 -5.74
N LEU A 213 12.90 -22.89 -6.32
CA LEU A 213 12.83 -22.71 -7.78
C LEU A 213 14.21 -22.50 -8.43
N GLN A 214 15.13 -21.81 -7.74
CA GLN A 214 16.54 -21.71 -8.17
C GLN A 214 17.32 -23.03 -8.04
N SER A 215 16.73 -24.05 -7.39
CA SER A 215 17.27 -25.41 -7.31
C SER A 215 16.84 -26.30 -8.50
N PHE A 216 16.12 -25.76 -9.48
CA PHE A 216 15.70 -26.44 -10.71
C PHE A 216 16.01 -25.61 -11.97
N CYS A 217 17.30 -25.32 -12.17
CA CYS A 217 17.92 -25.00 -13.45
C CYS A 217 19.33 -25.63 -13.48
#